data_AF-A0AA92R675-F1
#
_entry.id   AF-A0AA92R675-F1
#
_cell.length_a   1.000
_cell.length_b   1.000
_cell.length_c   1.000
_cell.angle_alpha   90.00
_cell.angle_beta   90.00
_cell.angle_gamma   90.00
#
_symmetry.space_group_name_H-M   'P 1'
#
loop_
_entity.id
_entity.type
_entity.pdbx_description
1 polymer ?
#
loop_
_entity_poly.entity_id
_entity_poly.type
_entity_poly.pdbx_seq_one_letter_code
_entity_poly.pdbx_strand_id
1 'polypeptide(L)'
;MKTLKKFALFCVFCLGALVTVYQSWGVMLMVFPSVIWLHKSLDVIHKNKYIALLFWFVLFYINWLLASAAALTYFFIHVWHLHQQNISLNNSSCTKRAPRHINPSTGLLMKNRHFDIAGNAYGWSDD
;
A
#
# COMPACT_ATOMS: atom_id res chain seq x y z
N MET A 1 -32.61 30.13 -24.91
CA MET A 1 -31.15 29.90 -24.78
C MET A 1 -30.70 29.33 -23.42
N LYS A 2 -31.15 29.85 -22.26
CA LYS A 2 -30.69 29.36 -20.94
C LYS A 2 -31.08 27.91 -20.62
N THR A 3 -32.29 27.48 -21.02
CA THR A 3 -32.80 26.11 -20.85
C THR A 3 -32.02 25.10 -21.70
N LEU A 4 -31.72 25.45 -22.95
CA LEU A 4 -30.98 24.61 -23.89
C LEU A 4 -29.54 24.35 -23.41
N LYS A 5 -28.86 25.37 -22.85
CA LYS A 5 -27.53 25.21 -22.23
C LYS A 5 -27.55 24.25 -21.03
N LYS A 6 -28.57 24.34 -20.16
CA LYS A 6 -28.71 23.43 -19.01
C LYS A 6 -28.96 21.99 -19.45
N PHE A 7 -29.78 21.82 -20.49
CA PHE A 7 -30.05 20.51 -21.07
C PHE A 7 -28.79 19.89 -21.69
N ALA A 8 -28.01 20.66 -22.45
CA ALA A 8 -26.73 20.20 -23.00
C ALA A 8 -25.75 19.77 -21.89
N LEU A 9 -25.62 20.56 -20.82
CA LEU A 9 -24.79 20.21 -19.66
C LEU A 9 -25.26 18.92 -18.97
N PHE A 10 -26.58 18.72 -18.88
CA PHE A 10 -27.16 17.48 -18.35
C PHE A 10 -26.83 16.29 -19.25
N CYS A 11 -26.94 16.43 -20.57
CA CYS A 11 -26.56 15.37 -21.51
C CYS A 11 -25.06 15.01 -21.40
N VAL A 12 -24.18 16.01 -21.27
CA VAL A 12 -22.74 15.78 -21.05
C VAL A 12 -22.48 15.06 -19.72
N PHE A 13 -23.22 15.41 -18.67
CA PHE A 13 -23.13 14.72 -17.38
C PHE A 13 -23.58 13.25 -17.49
N CYS A 14 -24.70 12.97 -18.13
CA CYS A 14 -25.19 11.61 -18.37
C CYS A 14 -24.23 10.80 -19.25
N LEU A 15 -23.64 11.44 -20.27
CA LEU A 15 -22.62 10.82 -21.11
C LEU A 15 -21.39 10.45 -20.27
N GLY A 16 -20.93 11.37 -19.41
CA GLY A 16 -19.88 11.11 -18.44
C GLY A 16 -20.20 9.90 -17.55
N ALA A 17 -21.43 9.84 -17.01
CA ALA A 17 -21.89 8.71 -16.19
C ALA A 17 -21.79 7.38 -16.93
N LEU A 18 -22.26 7.35 -18.17
CA LEU A 18 -22.19 6.15 -19.00
C LEU A 18 -20.75 5.75 -19.28
N VAL A 19 -19.87 6.72 -19.58
CA VAL A 19 -18.46 6.47 -19.87
C VAL A 19 -17.70 6.03 -18.63
N THR A 20 -18.04 6.50 -17.42
CA THR A 20 -17.36 6.07 -16.18
C THR A 20 -17.45 4.58 -15.91
N VAL A 21 -18.49 3.91 -16.42
CA VAL A 21 -18.65 2.47 -16.32
C VAL A 21 -17.54 1.72 -17.04
N TYR A 22 -16.99 2.29 -18.12
CA TYR A 22 -16.00 1.66 -18.99
C TYR A 22 -14.62 2.30 -18.92
N GLN A 23 -14.54 3.61 -18.64
CA GLN A 23 -13.32 4.38 -18.71
C GLN A 23 -13.26 5.46 -17.61
N SER A 24 -12.14 5.53 -16.90
CA SER A 24 -11.91 6.48 -15.81
C SER A 24 -12.01 7.96 -16.22
N TRP A 25 -11.78 8.28 -17.50
CA TRP A 25 -11.93 9.65 -18.03
C TRP A 25 -13.39 10.14 -18.05
N GLY A 26 -14.38 9.25 -17.92
CA GLY A 26 -15.79 9.64 -17.76
C GLY A 26 -16.01 10.54 -16.55
N VAL A 27 -15.17 10.42 -15.50
CA VAL A 27 -15.27 11.23 -14.29
C VAL A 27 -14.99 12.70 -14.61
N MET A 28 -14.02 12.98 -15.50
CA MET A 28 -13.74 14.35 -15.93
C MET A 28 -14.96 14.97 -16.63
N LEU A 29 -15.64 14.21 -17.49
CA LEU A 29 -16.85 14.66 -18.18
C LEU A 29 -18.02 14.95 -17.24
N MET A 30 -18.09 14.26 -16.10
CA MET A 30 -19.08 14.54 -15.04
C MET A 30 -18.70 15.78 -14.22
N VAL A 31 -17.41 15.99 -13.95
CA VAL A 31 -16.91 17.10 -13.14
C VAL A 31 -17.20 18.46 -13.80
N PHE A 32 -17.02 18.59 -15.11
CA PHE A 32 -17.21 19.89 -15.80
C PHE A 32 -18.64 20.47 -15.62
N PRO A 33 -19.73 19.75 -15.91
CA PRO A 33 -21.09 20.21 -15.64
C PRO A 33 -21.35 20.47 -14.15
N SER A 34 -20.84 19.59 -13.27
CA SER A 34 -21.01 19.74 -11.83
C SER A 34 -20.40 21.04 -11.31
N VAL A 35 -19.18 21.39 -11.75
CA VAL A 35 -18.51 22.65 -11.37
C VAL A 35 -19.32 23.87 -11.82
N ILE A 36 -19.86 23.84 -13.05
CA ILE A 36 -20.66 24.96 -13.59
C ILE A 36 -21.96 25.15 -12.77
N TRP A 37 -22.60 24.06 -12.34
CA TRP A 37 -23.77 24.15 -11.46
C TRP A 37 -23.40 24.59 -10.04
N LEU A 38 -22.31 24.06 -9.49
CA LEU A 38 -21.82 24.41 -8.15
C LEU A 38 -21.40 25.87 -8.05
N HIS A 39 -20.79 26.45 -9.09
CA HIS A 39 -20.41 27.86 -9.09
C HIS A 39 -21.58 28.77 -8.76
N LYS A 40 -22.76 28.51 -9.35
CA LYS A 40 -23.95 29.31 -9.11
C LYS A 40 -24.46 29.18 -7.66
N SER A 41 -24.38 27.98 -7.10
CA SER A 41 -24.75 27.73 -5.69
C SER A 41 -23.74 28.36 -4.72
N LEU A 42 -22.45 28.30 -5.05
CA LEU A 42 -21.37 28.93 -4.30
C LEU A 42 -21.51 30.46 -4.25
N ASP A 43 -21.90 31.10 -5.36
CA ASP A 43 -22.17 32.54 -5.39
C ASP A 43 -23.30 32.94 -4.42
N VAL A 44 -24.34 32.10 -4.29
CA VAL A 44 -25.44 32.33 -3.34
C VAL A 44 -24.96 32.17 -1.90
N ILE A 45 -24.15 31.14 -1.64
CA ILE A 45 -23.56 30.85 -0.33
C ILE A 45 -22.61 31.97 0.11
N HIS A 46 -21.80 32.51 -0.82
CA HIS A 46 -20.85 33.58 -0.54
C HIS A 46 -21.46 34.97 -0.44
N LYS A 47 -22.72 35.14 -0.86
CA LYS A 47 -23.43 36.40 -0.67
C LYS A 47 -23.73 36.70 0.80
N ASN A 48 -23.81 35.67 1.66
CA ASN A 48 -23.97 35.83 3.09
C ASN A 48 -22.70 35.37 3.82
N LYS A 49 -22.02 36.31 4.49
CA LYS A 49 -20.75 36.08 5.21
C LYS A 49 -20.84 34.92 6.21
N TYR A 50 -21.96 34.78 6.92
CA TYR A 50 -22.13 33.73 7.93
C TYR A 50 -22.30 32.34 7.30
N ILE A 51 -23.07 32.24 6.21
CA ILE A 51 -23.27 30.98 5.48
C ILE A 51 -21.97 30.56 4.81
N ALA A 52 -21.21 31.50 4.25
CA ALA A 52 -19.89 31.25 3.69
C ALA A 52 -18.92 30.68 4.74
N LEU A 53 -18.85 31.29 5.93
CA LEU A 53 -18.02 30.79 7.02
C LEU A 53 -18.42 29.37 7.44
N LEU A 54 -19.73 29.13 7.63
CA LEU A 54 -20.25 27.81 7.99
C LEU A 54 -19.90 26.76 6.93
N PHE A 55 -20.04 27.10 5.65
CA PHE A 55 -19.65 26.23 4.53
C PHE A 55 -18.17 25.83 4.59
N TRP A 56 -17.27 26.80 4.82
CA TRP A 56 -15.84 26.53 4.95
C TRP A 56 -15.49 25.71 6.19
N PHE A 57 -16.15 25.95 7.32
CA PHE A 57 -15.98 25.14 8.53
C PHE A 57 -16.40 23.68 8.30
N VAL A 58 -17.52 23.46 7.63
CA VAL A 58 -17.98 22.10 7.29
C VAL A 58 -17.00 21.42 6.35
N LEU A 59 -16.52 22.11 5.30
CA LEU A 59 -15.51 21.55 4.40
C LEU A 59 -14.21 21.21 5.12
N PHE A 60 -13.76 22.08 6.03
CA PHE A 60 -12.57 21.83 6.84
C PHE A 60 -12.76 20.60 7.73
N TYR A 61 -13.92 20.49 8.39
CA TYR A 61 -14.24 19.35 9.24
C TYR A 61 -14.29 18.02 8.47
N ILE A 62 -14.93 18.00 7.28
CA ILE A 62 -14.98 16.79 6.44
C ILE A 62 -13.59 16.39 5.97
N ASN A 63 -12.78 17.35 5.52
CA ASN A 63 -11.40 17.06 5.11
C ASN A 63 -10.54 16.56 6.28
N TRP A 64 -10.74 17.13 7.47
CA TRP A 64 -10.08 16.67 8.69
C TRP A 64 -10.45 15.22 9.03
N LEU A 65 -11.74 14.87 8.94
CA LEU A 65 -12.21 13.49 9.13
C LEU A 65 -11.59 12.54 8.10
N LEU A 66 -11.55 12.94 6.84
CA LEU A 66 -10.98 12.13 5.77
C LEU A 66 -9.47 11.90 5.98
N ALA A 67 -8.73 12.95 6.35
CA ALA A 67 -7.31 12.86 6.66
C ALA A 67 -7.05 11.95 7.87
N SER A 68 -7.88 12.08 8.92
CA SER A 68 -7.80 11.22 10.11
C SER A 68 -8.09 9.76 9.78
N ALA A 69 -9.10 9.49 8.96
CA ALA A 69 -9.42 8.15 8.49
C ALA A 69 -8.28 7.57 7.65
N ALA A 70 -7.71 8.35 6.72
CA ALA A 70 -6.58 7.92 5.91
C ALA A 70 -5.35 7.59 6.78
N ALA A 71 -5.06 8.44 7.78
CA ALA A 71 -3.96 8.22 8.72
C ALA A 71 -4.18 6.94 9.56
N LEU A 72 -5.39 6.72 10.07
CA LEU A 72 -5.76 5.50 10.79
C LEU A 72 -5.61 4.26 9.92
N THR A 73 -6.08 4.33 8.67
CA THR A 73 -5.98 3.21 7.72
C THR A 73 -4.52 2.88 7.43
N TYR A 74 -3.69 3.91 7.20
CA TYR A 74 -2.26 3.75 7.01
C TYR A 74 -1.58 3.13 8.24
N PHE A 75 -1.88 3.64 9.43
CA PHE A 75 -1.35 3.10 10.68
C PHE A 75 -1.74 1.63 10.86
N PHE A 76 -3.00 1.28 10.59
CA PHE A 76 -3.49 -0.09 10.70
C PHE A 76 -2.77 -1.04 9.73
N ILE A 77 -2.59 -0.63 8.47
CA ILE A 77 -1.83 -1.39 7.47
C ILE A 77 -0.39 -1.59 7.93
N HIS A 78 0.25 -0.54 8.46
CA HIS A 78 1.64 -0.59 8.90
C HIS A 78 1.82 -1.51 10.11
N VAL A 79 0.92 -1.45 11.09
CA VAL A 79 0.92 -2.35 12.26
C VAL A 79 0.64 -3.79 11.84
N TRP A 80 -0.31 -4.00 10.92
CA TRP A 80 -0.61 -5.32 10.38
C TRP A 80 0.60 -5.93 9.66
N HIS A 81 1.30 -5.15 8.85
CA HIS A 81 2.50 -5.60 8.15
C HIS A 81 3.63 -5.97 9.13
N LEU A 82 3.86 -5.15 10.15
CA LEU A 82 4.81 -5.45 11.24
C LEU A 82 4.44 -6.74 11.99
N HIS A 83 3.16 -6.94 12.27
CA HIS A 83 2.67 -8.15 12.93
C HIS A 83 2.92 -9.40 12.08
N GLN A 84 2.68 -9.34 10.76
CA GLN A 84 2.98 -10.46 9.85
C GLN A 84 4.48 -10.77 9.75
N GLN A 85 5.34 -9.74 9.72
CA GLN A 85 6.79 -9.93 9.72
C GLN A 85 7.29 -10.65 10.99
N ASN A 86 6.75 -10.30 12.17
CA ASN A 86 7.11 -10.95 13.42
C ASN A 86 6.65 -12.41 13.50
N ILE A 87 5.48 -12.75 12.94
CA ILE A 87 5.02 -14.15 12.87
C ILE A 87 5.94 -14.99 11.97
N SER A 88 6.38 -14.44 10.82
CA SER A 88 7.29 -15.13 9.91
C SER A 88 8.65 -15.46 10.53
N LEU A 89 9.15 -14.60 11.42
CA LEU A 89 10.42 -14.82 12.13
C LEU A 89 10.32 -15.89 13.22
N ASN A 90 9.15 -16.09 13.83
CA ASN A 90 8.96 -17.13 14.85
C ASN A 90 8.98 -18.56 14.26
N ASN A 91 8.72 -18.69 12.96
CA ASN A 91 8.77 -19.97 12.24
C ASN A 91 10.16 -20.26 11.62
N SER A 92 11.15 -19.38 11.76
CA SER A 92 12.53 -19.76 11.43
C SER A 92 13.02 -20.70 12.52
N SER A 93 12.85 -21.99 12.27
CA SER A 93 13.44 -23.08 13.04
C SER A 93 14.85 -22.70 13.46
N CYS A 94 15.08 -22.59 14.77
CA CYS A 94 16.41 -22.48 15.35
C CYS A 94 17.27 -23.56 14.68
N THR A 95 18.15 -23.15 13.76
CA THR A 95 19.03 -24.07 13.06
C THR A 95 19.99 -24.56 14.13
N LYS A 96 19.68 -25.71 14.74
CA LYS A 96 20.58 -26.39 15.66
C LYS A 96 21.93 -26.47 14.96
N ARG A 97 22.90 -25.67 15.43
CA ARG A 97 24.28 -25.75 14.95
C ARG A 97 24.68 -27.22 15.08
N ALA A 98 24.96 -27.87 13.95
CA ALA A 98 25.50 -29.21 13.97
C ALA A 98 26.73 -29.20 14.90
N PRO A 99 26.80 -30.09 15.90
CA PRO A 99 27.93 -30.12 16.82
C PRO A 99 29.21 -30.30 15.99
N ARG A 100 30.19 -29.40 16.20
CA ARG A 100 31.51 -29.53 15.58
C ARG A 100 32.16 -30.80 16.12
N HIS A 101 32.34 -31.79 15.25
CA HIS A 101 32.99 -33.03 15.63
C HIS A 101 34.50 -32.80 15.68
N ILE A 102 35.10 -32.97 16.86
CA ILE A 102 36.54 -32.81 17.10
C ILE A 102 37.13 -34.21 17.15
N ASN A 103 38.24 -34.44 16.42
CA ASN A 103 38.91 -35.73 16.45
C ASN A 103 39.52 -35.96 17.85
N PRO A 104 39.16 -37.04 18.57
CA PRO A 104 39.67 -37.29 19.92
C PRO A 104 41.18 -37.57 19.97
N SER A 105 41.81 -38.00 18.87
CA SER A 105 43.26 -38.27 18.84
C SER A 105 44.13 -37.06 18.50
N THR A 106 43.57 -36.04 17.83
CA THR A 106 44.34 -34.88 17.35
C THR A 106 43.82 -33.53 17.84
N GLY A 107 42.61 -33.47 18.42
CA GLY A 107 42.00 -32.22 18.88
C GLY A 107 41.59 -31.26 17.76
N LEU A 108 41.71 -31.66 16.49
CA LEU A 108 41.40 -30.82 15.33
C LEU A 108 39.95 -31.03 14.85
N LEU A 109 39.40 -29.98 14.24
CA LEU A 109 38.03 -29.96 13.73
C LEU A 109 37.90 -30.86 12.50
N MET A 110 37.07 -31.89 12.58
CA MET A 110 36.86 -32.82 11.47
C MET A 110 35.92 -32.20 10.43
N LYS A 111 36.40 -32.09 9.18
CA LYS A 111 35.63 -31.54 8.07
C LYS A 111 34.72 -32.58 7.39
N ASN A 112 35.04 -33.87 7.48
CA ASN A 112 34.31 -34.97 6.83
C ASN A 112 33.89 -36.07 7.82
N ARG A 113 32.75 -36.71 7.53
CA ARG A 113 32.13 -37.79 8.35
C ARG A 113 32.70 -39.19 8.09
N HIS A 114 33.55 -39.37 7.08
CA HIS A 114 34.18 -40.66 6.81
C HIS A 114 35.42 -40.83 7.69
N PHE A 115 35.34 -41.77 8.63
CA PHE A 115 36.54 -42.39 9.20
C PHE A 115 37.01 -43.43 8.18
N ASP A 116 38.08 -43.13 7.44
CA ASP A 116 38.78 -44.16 6.67
C ASP A 116 39.51 -45.08 7.67
N ILE A 117 38.83 -46.16 8.04
CA ILE A 117 39.38 -47.25 8.86
C ILE A 117 40.36 -48.11 8.03
N ALA A 118 40.36 -47.96 6.70
CA ALA A 118 41.37 -48.51 5.82
C ALA A 118 42.41 -47.42 5.54
N GLY A 119 43.60 -47.53 6.11
CA GLY A 119 44.68 -46.53 6.04
C GLY A 119 45.25 -46.27 4.64
N ASN A 120 44.46 -45.70 3.74
CA ASN A 120 44.85 -45.31 2.40
C ASN A 120 44.72 -43.79 2.25
N ALA A 121 45.63 -43.05 2.87
CA ALA A 121 45.86 -41.67 2.50
C ALA A 121 47.34 -41.39 2.72
N TYR A 122 48.16 -41.65 1.69
CA TYR A 122 49.34 -40.88 1.24
C TYR A 122 49.99 -41.71 0.13
N GLY A 123 49.45 -41.64 -1.09
CA GLY A 123 50.22 -42.01 -2.27
C GLY A 123 51.20 -40.88 -2.55
N TRP A 124 52.49 -41.10 -2.30
CA TRP A 124 53.53 -40.23 -2.84
C TRP A 124 53.74 -40.66 -4.29
N SER A 125 53.61 -39.69 -5.20
CA SER A 125 53.99 -39.85 -6.59
C SER A 125 55.51 -39.68 -6.64
N ASP A 126 56.23 -40.74 -6.99
CA ASP A 126 57.60 -40.68 -7.48
C ASP A 126 57.59 -41.17 -8.93
N ASP A 127 58.41 -40.52 -9.75
CA ASP A 127 58.55 -40.67 -11.21
C ASP A 127 58.64 -42.12 -11.74
#